data_AF-U7D6S9-F1
#
_entry.id   AF-U7D6S9-F1
#
_cell.length_a   1.000
_cell.length_b   1.000
_cell.length_c   1.000
_cell.angle_alpha   90.00
_cell.angle_beta   90.00
_cell.angle_gamma   90.00
#
_symmetry.space_group_name_H-M   'P 1'
#
loop_
_entity.id
_entity.type
_entity.pdbx_description
1 polymer ?
#
loop_
_entity_poly.entity_id
_entity_poly.type
_entity_poly.pdbx_seq_one_letter_code
_entity_poly.pdbx_strand_id
1 'polypeptide(L)'
;MGIRWIRNVLVDGEETTLEIQLGYRHMGDKCYVRIGNELEHYFDTASENRDEIVLQGLHILQDKLQNSVVTNHDGSLYEWQ
;
A
#
# COMPACT_ATOMS: atom_id res chain seq x y z
N MET A 1 6.34 -4.91 16.54
CA MET A 1 5.07 -4.36 16.00
C MET A 1 5.45 -3.20 15.10
N GLY A 2 5.18 -3.28 13.79
CA GLY A 2 5.41 -2.18 12.83
C GLY A 2 4.23 -1.21 12.79
N ILE A 3 4.39 -0.09 12.08
CA ILE A 3 3.28 0.82 11.77
C ILE A 3 2.69 0.38 10.44
N ARG A 4 1.36 0.33 10.34
CA ARG A 4 0.67 -0.08 9.12
C ARG A 4 -0.23 1.04 8.61
N TRP A 5 -0.12 1.29 7.31
CA TRP A 5 -1.12 2.01 6.54
C TRP A 5 -1.98 0.96 5.83
N ILE A 6 -3.30 1.05 6.00
CA ILE A 6 -4.25 0.06 5.47
C ILE A 6 -5.43 0.78 4.84
N ARG A 7 -5.84 0.32 3.66
CA ARG A 7 -7.08 0.73 2.98
C ARG A 7 -7.81 -0.48 2.42
N ASN A 8 -9.13 -0.48 2.56
CA ASN A 8 -9.99 -1.45 1.90
C ASN A 8 -10.60 -0.76 0.68
N VAL A 9 -10.50 -1.43 -0.46
CA VAL A 9 -10.93 -0.97 -1.78
C VAL A 9 -11.55 -2.14 -2.53
N LEU A 10 -12.18 -1.85 -3.66
CA LEU A 10 -12.58 -2.83 -4.63
C LEU A 10 -11.55 -2.84 -5.76
N VAL A 11 -10.95 -4.00 -6.04
CA VAL A 11 -10.09 -4.22 -7.22
C VAL A 11 -10.87 -5.09 -8.18
N ASP A 12 -11.20 -4.57 -9.35
CA ASP A 12 -12.03 -5.23 -10.36
C ASP A 12 -13.38 -5.73 -9.81
N GLY A 13 -13.90 -5.04 -8.79
CA GLY A 13 -15.16 -5.37 -8.11
C GLY A 13 -15.04 -6.30 -6.91
N GLU A 14 -13.85 -6.81 -6.59
CA GLU A 14 -13.60 -7.68 -5.44
C GLU A 14 -13.01 -6.93 -4.25
N GLU A 15 -13.51 -7.19 -3.04
CA GLU A 15 -13.00 -6.59 -1.81
C GLU A 15 -11.54 -6.98 -1.57
N THR A 16 -10.67 -5.97 -1.53
CA THR A 16 -9.24 -6.14 -1.42
C THR A 16 -8.66 -5.14 -0.42
N THR A 17 -7.74 -5.62 0.41
CA THR A 17 -7.02 -4.78 1.38
C THR A 17 -5.65 -4.40 0.84
N LEU A 18 -5.39 -3.10 0.67
CA LEU A 18 -4.05 -2.58 0.41
C LEU A 18 -3.36 -2.29 1.74
N GLU A 19 -2.15 -2.80 1.91
CA GLU A 19 -1.35 -2.63 3.13
C GLU A 19 0.05 -2.13 2.78
N ILE A 20 0.54 -1.18 3.56
CA ILE A 20 1.94 -0.74 3.58
C ILE A 20 2.42 -0.85 5.03
N GLN A 21 3.47 -1.64 5.26
CA GLN A 21 4.12 -1.71 6.55
C GLN A 21 5.38 -0.86 6.56
N LEU A 22 5.57 -0.16 7.67
CA LEU A 22 6.76 0.59 8.02
C LEU A 22 7.39 0.01 9.29
N GLY A 23 8.70 0.19 9.41
CA GLY A 23 9.42 -0.18 10.62
C GLY A 23 9.00 0.66 11.83
N TYR A 24 9.24 0.13 13.03
CA TYR A 24 8.79 0.77 14.29
C TYR A 24 9.87 1.62 14.97
N ARG A 25 11.12 1.14 14.93
CA ARG A 25 12.27 1.86 15.52
C ARG A 25 12.92 2.77 14.50
N HIS A 26 13.06 2.27 13.27
CA HIS A 26 13.47 3.00 12.07
C HIS A 26 12.36 2.78 11.06
N MET A 27 11.74 3.86 10.60
CA MET A 27 10.57 3.79 9.73
C MET A 27 10.90 3.10 8.42
N GLY A 28 12.13 3.29 7.92
CA GLY A 28 12.59 2.68 6.67
C GLY A 28 12.95 1.20 6.76
N ASP A 29 13.01 0.61 7.97
CA ASP A 29 13.42 -0.78 8.16
C ASP A 29 12.29 -1.77 7.82
N LYS A 30 12.60 -2.75 6.96
CA LYS A 30 11.69 -3.84 6.55
C LYS A 30 10.32 -3.37 6.06
N CYS A 31 10.32 -2.33 5.22
CA CYS A 31 9.10 -1.86 4.58
C CYS A 31 8.61 -2.89 3.56
N TYR A 32 7.30 -3.08 3.50
CA TYR A 32 6.67 -3.90 2.48
C TYR A 32 5.31 -3.35 2.08
N VAL A 33 4.85 -3.74 0.89
CA VAL A 33 3.45 -3.59 0.48
C VAL A 33 2.78 -4.95 0.30
N ARG A 34 1.47 -5.00 0.45
CA ARG A 34 0.68 -6.22 0.23
C ARG A 34 -0.71 -5.88 -0.30
N ILE A 35 -1.23 -6.73 -1.19
CA ILE A 35 -2.56 -6.63 -1.80
C ILE A 35 -3.35 -7.87 -1.39
N GLY A 36 -4.42 -7.69 -0.61
CA GLY A 36 -5.25 -8.76 -0.08
C GLY A 36 -4.45 -9.85 0.64
N ASN A 37 -4.56 -11.08 0.13
CA ASN A 37 -3.88 -12.26 0.67
C ASN A 37 -2.60 -12.62 -0.11
N GLU A 38 -2.10 -11.74 -0.98
CA GLU A 38 -0.86 -11.97 -1.71
C GLU A 38 0.38 -11.94 -0.79
N LEU A 39 1.50 -12.39 -1.34
CA LEU A 39 2.80 -12.32 -0.68
C LEU A 39 3.25 -10.87 -0.50
N GLU A 40 3.92 -10.62 0.62
CA GLU A 40 4.52 -9.34 0.94
C GLU A 40 5.61 -8.99 -0.09
N HIS A 41 5.54 -7.78 -0.64
CA HIS A 41 6.56 -7.24 -1.52
C HIS A 41 7.40 -6.24 -0.73
N TYR A 42 8.57 -6.69 -0.30
CA TYR A 42 9.54 -5.89 0.44
C TYR A 42 10.21 -4.86 -0.47
N PHE A 43 10.42 -3.66 0.05
CA PHE A 43 11.12 -2.59 -0.65
C PHE A 43 12.03 -1.83 0.32
N ASP A 44 13.14 -1.35 -0.22
CA ASP A 44 14.07 -0.51 0.52
C ASP A 44 13.68 0.97 0.38
N THR A 45 13.89 1.71 1.45
CA THR A 45 13.72 3.16 1.45
C THR A 45 14.85 3.81 2.24
N ALA A 46 15.36 4.92 1.73
CA ALA A 46 16.37 5.72 2.41
C ALA A 46 15.75 6.75 3.37
N SER A 47 14.42 6.86 3.36
CA SER A 47 13.69 7.81 4.18
C SER A 47 13.37 7.24 5.55
N GLU A 48 13.36 8.11 6.55
CA GLU A 48 12.77 7.85 7.88
C GLU A 48 11.46 8.61 8.06
N ASN A 49 11.03 9.37 7.04
CA ASN A 49 9.78 10.09 7.04
C ASN A 49 8.64 9.16 6.63
N ARG A 50 7.66 9.01 7.52
CA ARG A 50 6.49 8.16 7.31
C ARG A 50 5.78 8.45 5.99
N ASP A 51 5.54 9.72 5.67
CA ASP A 51 4.70 10.10 4.53
C ASP A 51 5.43 9.85 3.21
N GLU A 52 6.76 10.02 3.18
CA GLU A 52 7.59 9.65 2.03
C GLU A 52 7.60 8.14 1.79
N ILE A 53 7.70 7.34 2.86
CA ILE A 53 7.68 5.87 2.77
C ILE A 53 6.30 5.37 2.32
N VAL A 54 5.22 5.96 2.86
CA VAL A 54 3.86 5.65 2.44
C VAL A 54 3.67 6.02 0.96
N LEU A 55 4.15 7.18 0.53
CA LEU A 55 4.05 7.59 -0.88
C LEU A 55 4.83 6.64 -1.81
N GLN A 56 6.02 6.19 -1.40
CA GLN A 56 6.76 5.16 -2.12
C GLN A 56 5.97 3.84 -2.20
N GLY A 57 5.37 3.40 -1.08
CA GLY A 57 4.52 2.20 -1.06
C GLY A 57 3.26 2.33 -1.93
N LEU A 58 2.64 3.51 -1.97
CA LEU A 58 1.49 3.80 -2.83
C LEU A 58 1.88 3.71 -4.31
N HIS A 59 3.04 4.23 -4.71
CA HIS A 59 3.52 4.07 -6.09
C HIS A 59 3.73 2.60 -6.47
N ILE A 60 4.27 1.77 -5.56
CA ILE A 60 4.45 0.33 -5.83
C ILE A 60 3.09 -0.36 -5.97
N LEU A 61 2.12 -0.03 -5.13
CA LEU A 61 0.76 -0.56 -5.22
C LEU A 61 0.07 -0.13 -6.51
N GLN A 62 0.23 1.14 -6.91
CA GLN A 62 -0.33 1.67 -8.15
C GLN A 62 0.27 1.00 -9.39
N ASP A 63 1.59 0.76 -9.42
CA ASP A 63 2.24 0.05 -10.53
C ASP A 63 1.76 -1.42 -10.62
N LYS A 64 1.61 -2.09 -9.47
CA LYS A 64 1.07 -3.45 -9.40
C LYS A 64 -0.37 -3.54 -9.91
N LEU A 65 -1.19 -2.51 -9.65
CA LEU A 65 -2.60 -2.46 -10.01
C LEU A 65 -2.87 -1.64 -11.28
N GLN A 66 -1.84 -1.30 -12.07
CA GLN A 66 -1.99 -0.42 -13.24
C GLN A 66 -2.94 -0.96 -14.32
N ASN A 67 -3.19 -2.28 -14.32
CA ASN A 67 -4.09 -2.96 -15.26
C ASN A 67 -5.45 -3.32 -14.63
N SER A 68 -5.71 -2.92 -13.39
CA SER A 68 -6.94 -3.19 -12.65
C SER A 68 -7.71 -1.90 -12.39
N VAL A 69 -9.03 -2.02 -12.29
CA VAL A 69 -9.90 -0.91 -11.88
C VAL A 69 -9.99 -0.91 -10.35
N VAL A 70 -9.46 0.14 -9.72
CA VAL A 70 -9.50 0.31 -8.27
C VAL A 70 -10.54 1.36 -7.90
N THR A 71 -11.54 0.97 -7.10
CA THR A 71 -12.62 1.85 -6.65
C THR A 71 -12.80 1.79 -5.13
N ASN A 72 -13.42 2.83 -4.58
CA ASN A 72 -13.98 2.81 -3.24
C ASN A 72 -15.24 1.92 -3.19
N HIS A 73 -15.69 1.57 -1.99
CA HIS A 73 -16.90 0.77 -1.79
C HIS A 73 -18.19 1.44 -2.32
N ASP A 74 -18.19 2.75 -2.53
CA ASP A 74 -19.29 3.50 -3.14
C ASP A 74 -19.25 3.50 -4.68
N GLY A 75 -18.23 2.88 -5.28
CA GLY A 75 -18.02 2.82 -6.73
C GLY A 75 -17.27 4.00 -7.32
N SER A 76 -16.89 5.00 -6.53
CA SER A 76 -16.00 6.08 -6.99
C SER A 76 -14.58 5.56 -7.24
N LEU A 77 -13.84 6.16 -8.18
CA LEU A 77 -12.45 5.79 -8.44
C LEU A 77 -11.60 6.05 -7.19
N TYR A 78 -10.69 5.13 -6.89
CA TYR A 78 -9.79 5.29 -5.76
C TYR A 78 -8.75 6.39 -6.03
N GLU A 79 -8.70 7.38 -5.15
CA GLU A 79 -7.70 8.44 -5.18
C GLU A 79 -6.45 8.01 -4.38
N TRP A 80 -5.31 8.01 -5.06
CA TRP A 80 -4.04 7.55 -4.51
C TRP A 80 -3.30 8.62 -3.68
N GLN A 81 -3.90 9.79 -3.41
CA GLN A 81 -3.32 10.92 -2.67
C GLN A 81 -4.08 11.28 -1.40
#